data_AF-A0A7S3UQS1-F1
#
_entry.id   AF-A0A7S3UQS1-F1
#
_cell.length_a   1.000
_cell.length_b   1.000
_cell.length_c   1.000
_cell.angle_alpha   90.00
_cell.angle_beta   90.00
_cell.angle_gamma   90.00
#
_symmetry.space_group_name_H-M   'P 1'
#
loop_
_entity.id
_entity.type
_entity.pdbx_description
1 polymer ?
#
loop_
_entity_poly.entity_id
_entity_poly.type
_entity_poly.pdbx_seq_one_letter_code
_entity_poly.pdbx_strand_id
1 'polypeptide(L)'
;ICFLIYVLCAYAVIIHLGHDLVHQGHSLLGHTVSYFMVFRANVSYQRYWLGRTNVTDFFLTIRDLMSWLCIMLEGGEATRRQRWWREKGRMTRSQFTEMMDAHDYYCSESRANIVRWCVAFAVTFKM
;
A
#
# COMPACT_ATOMS: atom_id res chain seq x y z
N ILE A 1 -16.49 -16.36 25.87
CA ILE A 1 -16.46 -16.90 27.25
C ILE A 1 -17.70 -17.76 27.53
N CYS A 2 -18.93 -17.23 27.36
CA CYS A 2 -20.16 -18.02 27.60
C CYS A 2 -20.26 -19.33 26.81
N PHE A 3 -19.86 -19.34 25.52
CA PHE A 3 -19.87 -20.56 24.71
C PHE A 3 -18.90 -21.64 25.23
N LEU A 4 -17.74 -21.24 25.76
CA LEU A 4 -16.75 -22.16 26.32
C LEU A 4 -17.25 -22.79 27.63
N ILE A 5 -17.90 -21.99 28.47
CA ILE A 5 -18.53 -22.46 29.72
C ILE A 5 -19.64 -23.47 29.40
N TYR A 6 -20.48 -23.15 28.41
CA TYR A 6 -21.53 -24.05 27.95
C TYR A 6 -20.99 -25.40 27.46
N VAL A 7 -19.95 -25.38 26.60
CA VAL A 7 -19.33 -26.61 26.09
C VAL A 7 -18.66 -27.43 27.20
N LEU A 8 -18.02 -26.78 28.18
CA LEU A 8 -17.42 -27.45 29.34
C LEU A 8 -18.46 -28.09 30.26
N CYS A 9 -19.57 -27.40 30.55
CA CYS A 9 -20.67 -27.96 31.35
C CYS A 9 -21.34 -29.14 30.62
N ALA A 10 -21.58 -29.02 29.31
CA ALA A 10 -22.13 -30.12 28.51
C ALA A 10 -21.19 -31.33 28.51
N TYR A 11 -19.87 -31.12 28.35
CA TYR A 11 -18.88 -32.19 28.39
C TYR A 11 -18.82 -32.89 29.76
N ALA A 12 -18.88 -32.13 30.86
CA ALA A 12 -18.90 -32.67 32.22
C ALA A 12 -20.15 -33.53 32.49
N VAL A 13 -21.32 -33.12 31.99
CA VAL A 13 -22.57 -33.88 32.11
C VAL A 13 -22.49 -35.20 31.36
N ILE A 14 -21.94 -35.21 30.14
CA ILE A 14 -21.88 -36.43 29.32
C ILE A 14 -20.89 -37.44 29.92
N ILE A 15 -19.77 -36.99 30.50
CA ILE A 15 -18.87 -37.85 31.30
C ILE A 15 -19.62 -38.48 32.47
N HIS A 16 -20.45 -37.71 33.16
CA HIS A 16 -21.21 -38.19 34.30
C HIS A 16 -22.28 -39.24 33.93
N LEU A 17 -22.79 -39.20 32.70
CA LEU A 17 -23.77 -40.16 32.16
C LEU A 17 -23.13 -41.42 31.55
N GLY A 18 -21.81 -41.50 31.42
CA GLY A 18 -21.12 -42.73 30.98
C GLY A 18 -21.34 -43.10 29.50
N HIS A 19 -21.73 -42.15 28.65
CA HIS A 19 -21.82 -42.38 27.21
C HIS A 19 -20.42 -42.46 26.57
N ASP A 20 -20.17 -43.44 25.70
CA ASP A 20 -18.93 -43.53 24.92
C ASP A 20 -18.88 -42.43 23.84
N LEU A 21 -18.27 -41.28 24.15
CA LEU A 21 -18.15 -40.16 23.21
C LEU A 21 -17.10 -40.38 22.10
N VAL A 22 -16.35 -41.48 22.07
CA VAL A 22 -15.19 -41.62 21.16
C VAL A 22 -15.58 -41.41 19.68
N HIS A 23 -16.80 -41.76 19.28
CA HIS A 23 -17.30 -41.50 17.92
C HIS A 23 -18.01 -40.14 17.74
N GLN A 24 -18.69 -39.60 18.76
CA GLN A 24 -19.44 -38.33 18.64
C GLN A 24 -18.59 -37.10 18.97
N GLY A 25 -17.57 -37.24 19.82
CA GLY A 25 -16.64 -36.18 20.23
C GLY A 25 -15.80 -35.64 19.06
N HIS A 26 -15.43 -36.51 18.11
CA HIS A 26 -14.76 -36.09 16.88
C HIS A 26 -15.62 -35.16 16.02
N SER A 27 -16.93 -35.40 15.94
CA SER A 27 -17.85 -34.54 15.19
C SER A 27 -18.00 -33.18 15.87
N LEU A 28 -18.18 -33.16 17.20
CA LEU A 28 -18.30 -31.91 17.96
C LEU A 28 -17.03 -31.07 17.84
N LEU A 29 -15.85 -31.66 18.07
CA LEU A 29 -14.56 -31.00 17.92
C LEU A 29 -14.33 -30.52 16.48
N GLY A 30 -14.75 -31.29 15.48
CA GLY A 30 -14.70 -30.87 14.07
C GLY A 30 -15.48 -29.58 13.82
N HIS A 31 -16.70 -29.46 14.38
CA HIS A 31 -17.49 -28.23 14.26
C HIS A 31 -16.82 -27.05 14.99
N THR A 32 -16.32 -27.23 16.22
CA THR A 32 -15.63 -26.14 16.94
C THR A 32 -14.35 -25.70 16.23
N VAL A 33 -13.56 -26.64 15.70
CA VAL A 33 -12.34 -26.33 14.95
C VAL A 33 -12.67 -25.58 13.66
N SER A 34 -13.71 -25.99 12.93
CA SER A 34 -14.14 -25.29 11.71
C SER A 34 -14.54 -23.85 11.99
N TYR A 35 -15.27 -23.60 13.09
CA TYR A 35 -15.62 -22.25 13.53
C TYR A 35 -14.39 -21.40 13.87
N PHE A 36 -13.42 -21.95 14.62
CA PHE A 36 -12.19 -21.25 14.93
C PHE A 36 -11.32 -20.97 13.69
N MET A 37 -11.32 -21.88 12.71
CA MET A 37 -10.66 -21.66 11.42
C MET A 37 -11.27 -20.48 10.67
N VAL A 38 -12.60 -20.38 10.60
CA VAL A 38 -13.28 -19.25 9.95
C VAL A 38 -12.94 -17.93 10.64
N PHE A 39 -12.95 -17.90 11.97
CA PHE A 39 -12.57 -16.70 12.72
C PHE A 39 -11.12 -16.29 12.45
N ARG A 40 -10.19 -17.26 12.45
CA ARG A 40 -8.79 -17.01 12.16
C ARG A 40 -8.58 -16.54 10.71
N ALA A 41 -9.29 -17.14 9.75
CA ALA A 41 -9.26 -16.74 8.35
C ALA A 41 -9.75 -15.29 8.18
N ASN A 42 -10.83 -14.90 8.87
CA ASN A 42 -11.34 -13.53 8.84
C ASN A 42 -10.33 -12.53 9.40
N VAL A 43 -9.67 -12.84 10.53
CA VAL A 43 -8.64 -11.95 11.11
C VAL A 43 -7.44 -11.83 10.16
N SER A 44 -6.97 -12.94 9.59
CA SER A 44 -5.88 -12.93 8.61
C SER A 44 -6.26 -12.15 7.34
N TYR A 45 -7.51 -12.28 6.88
CA TYR A 45 -8.04 -11.55 5.73
C TYR A 45 -8.07 -10.04 6.00
N GLN A 46 -8.58 -9.61 7.16
CA GLN A 46 -8.56 -8.19 7.54
C GLN A 46 -7.14 -7.61 7.58
N ARG A 47 -6.18 -8.36 8.14
CA ARG A 47 -4.77 -7.95 8.17
C ARG A 47 -4.16 -7.86 6.76
N TYR A 48 -4.50 -8.80 5.88
CA TYR A 48 -4.07 -8.76 4.49
C TYR A 48 -4.57 -7.48 3.80
N TRP A 49 -5.86 -7.15 3.94
CA TRP A 49 -6.41 -5.94 3.34
C TRP A 49 -5.82 -4.67 3.92
N LEU A 50 -5.64 -4.61 5.23
CA LEU A 50 -4.98 -3.47 5.87
C LEU A 50 -3.56 -3.28 5.33
N GLY A 51 -2.78 -4.37 5.20
CA GLY A 51 -1.45 -4.33 4.60
C GLY A 51 -1.49 -3.85 3.15
N ARG A 52 -2.42 -4.35 2.34
CA ARG A 52 -2.59 -3.93 0.95
C ARG A 52 -2.95 -2.44 0.83
N THR A 53 -3.85 -1.95 1.69
CA THR A 53 -4.21 -0.52 1.72
C THR A 53 -3.00 0.33 2.07
N ASN A 54 -2.26 -0.02 3.12
CA ASN A 54 -1.07 0.73 3.53
C ASN A 54 -0.01 0.81 2.41
N VAL A 55 0.21 -0.28 1.67
CA VAL A 55 1.13 -0.28 0.51
C VAL A 55 0.62 0.64 -0.59
N THR A 56 -0.69 0.61 -0.86
CA THR A 56 -1.30 1.47 -1.87
C THR A 56 -1.16 2.95 -1.48
N ASP A 57 -1.46 3.28 -0.23
CA ASP A 57 -1.36 4.64 0.30
C ASP A 57 0.08 5.17 0.29
N PHE A 58 1.06 4.31 0.57
CA PHE A 58 2.47 4.64 0.43
C PHE A 58 2.82 5.07 -1.00
N PHE A 59 2.40 4.31 -2.01
CA PHE A 59 2.64 4.66 -3.42
C PHE A 59 1.90 5.92 -3.86
N LEU A 60 0.68 6.13 -3.38
CA LEU A 60 -0.08 7.36 -3.62
C LEU A 60 0.64 8.57 -3.02
N THR A 61 1.12 8.46 -1.77
CA THR A 61 1.86 9.52 -1.09
C THR A 61 3.14 9.89 -1.82
N ILE A 62 3.89 8.89 -2.31
CA ILE A 62 5.09 9.12 -3.13
C ILE A 62 4.73 9.87 -4.42
N ARG A 63 3.70 9.43 -5.14
CA ARG A 63 3.25 10.09 -6.38
C ARG A 63 2.84 11.54 -6.12
N ASP A 64 2.15 11.79 -5.02
CA ASP A 64 1.67 13.13 -4.69
C ASP A 64 2.84 14.03 -4.29
N LEU A 65 3.83 13.51 -3.55
CA LEU A 65 5.10 14.19 -3.28
C LEU A 65 5.86 14.54 -4.57
N MET A 66 5.94 13.61 -5.53
CA MET A 66 6.56 13.86 -6.84
C MET A 66 5.86 15.01 -7.57
N SER A 67 4.54 14.95 -7.62
CA SER A 67 3.71 15.94 -8.31
C SER A 67 3.93 17.31 -7.67
N TRP A 68 3.96 17.36 -6.34
CA TRP A 68 4.20 18.58 -5.58
C TRP A 68 5.60 19.16 -5.85
N LEU A 69 6.65 18.32 -5.81
CA LEU A 69 8.02 18.75 -6.11
C LEU A 69 8.19 19.23 -7.55
N CYS A 70 7.51 18.61 -8.52
CA CYS A 70 7.53 19.05 -9.91
C CYS A 70 6.86 20.41 -10.11
N ILE A 71 5.84 20.72 -9.31
CA ILE A 71 5.15 22.02 -9.32
C ILE A 71 6.00 23.08 -8.61
N MET A 72 6.57 22.75 -7.44
CA MET A 72 7.26 23.71 -6.58
C MET A 72 8.70 24.01 -6.98
N LEU A 73 9.46 23.06 -7.57
CA LEU A 73 10.73 23.37 -8.19
C LEU A 73 10.45 24.15 -9.48
N GLU A 74 10.27 25.46 -9.41
CA GLU A 74 10.26 26.31 -10.60
C GLU A 74 11.69 26.40 -11.16
N GLY A 75 11.80 26.33 -12.50
CA GLY A 75 13.07 26.61 -13.16
C GLY A 75 13.42 28.09 -13.07
N GLY A 76 14.62 28.43 -13.53
CA GLY A 76 15.08 29.79 -13.70
C GLY A 76 14.25 30.60 -14.71
N GLU A 77 14.70 31.83 -14.94
CA GLU A 77 14.03 32.83 -15.77
C GLU A 77 13.80 32.33 -17.21
N ALA A 78 14.67 31.45 -17.73
CA ALA A 78 14.52 30.89 -19.07
C ALA A 78 13.34 29.90 -19.15
N THR A 79 13.08 29.10 -18.12
CA THR A 79 11.90 28.22 -18.05
C THR A 79 10.59 29.03 -18.00
N ARG A 80 10.56 30.16 -17.28
CA ARG A 80 9.39 31.07 -17.28
C ARG A 80 9.15 31.69 -18.64
N ARG A 81 10.20 32.18 -19.31
CA ARG A 81 10.11 32.67 -20.69
C ARG A 81 9.66 31.55 -21.63
N GLN A 82 10.17 30.33 -21.47
CA GLN A 82 9.78 29.20 -22.30
C GLN A 82 8.26 28.96 -22.26
N ARG A 83 7.60 28.97 -21.09
CA ARG A 83 6.13 28.84 -21.01
C ARG A 83 5.43 29.88 -21.87
N TRP A 84 5.84 31.15 -21.74
CA TRP A 84 5.28 32.26 -22.51
C TRP A 84 5.53 32.13 -24.02
N TRP A 85 6.72 31.71 -24.44
CA TRP A 85 7.04 31.51 -25.86
C TRP A 85 6.38 30.27 -26.47
N ARG A 86 6.11 29.24 -25.65
CA ARG A 86 5.42 28.00 -26.05
C ARG A 86 3.94 28.25 -26.32
N GLU A 87 3.29 29.08 -25.51
CA GLU A 87 1.92 29.58 -25.77
C GLU A 87 1.84 30.37 -27.08
N LYS A 88 2.92 31.07 -27.45
CA LYS A 88 3.00 31.82 -28.71
C LYS A 88 3.46 30.99 -29.92
N GLY A 89 3.85 29.73 -29.73
CA GLY A 89 4.26 28.81 -30.81
C GLY A 89 5.56 29.18 -31.54
N ARG A 90 6.47 29.96 -30.93
CA ARG A 90 7.61 30.58 -31.65
C ARG A 90 9.00 30.02 -31.33
N MET A 91 9.13 28.99 -30.49
CA MET A 91 10.43 28.58 -29.99
C MET A 91 10.85 27.20 -30.48
N THR A 92 12.01 27.14 -31.13
CA THR A 92 12.62 25.90 -31.62
C THR A 92 13.46 25.26 -30.51
N ARG A 93 13.57 23.93 -30.49
CA ARG A 93 14.29 23.19 -29.42
C ARG A 93 15.76 23.61 -29.28
N SER A 94 16.44 23.97 -30.37
CA SER A 94 17.83 24.45 -30.35
C SER A 94 17.99 25.78 -29.62
N GLN A 95 17.12 26.74 -29.90
CA GLN A 95 17.12 28.07 -29.25
C GLN A 95 16.88 27.97 -27.74
N PHE A 96 16.17 26.93 -27.29
CA PHE A 96 15.95 26.70 -25.86
C PHE A 96 17.22 26.23 -25.15
N THR A 97 17.99 25.33 -25.76
CA THR A 97 19.23 24.82 -25.17
C THR A 97 20.27 25.91 -24.96
N GLU A 98 20.32 26.90 -25.85
CA GLU A 98 21.20 28.07 -25.74
C GLU A 98 20.79 29.04 -24.63
N MET A 99 19.53 29.01 -24.19
CA MET A 99 18.99 29.91 -23.17
C MET A 99 18.90 29.30 -21.77
N MET A 100 19.16 28.00 -21.61
CA MET A 100 19.11 27.34 -20.29
C MET A 100 20.19 27.89 -19.37
N ASP A 101 19.78 28.35 -18.19
CA ASP A 101 20.71 28.71 -17.13
C ASP A 101 21.11 27.48 -16.28
N ALA A 102 22.11 27.63 -15.42
CA ALA A 102 22.55 26.55 -14.55
C ALA A 102 21.44 26.10 -13.57
N HIS A 103 20.56 27.01 -13.15
CA HIS A 103 19.46 26.70 -12.24
C HIS A 103 18.39 25.81 -12.90
N ASP A 104 18.08 26.04 -14.17
CA ASP A 104 17.21 25.22 -14.99
C ASP A 104 17.75 23.80 -15.11
N TYR A 105 19.07 23.69 -15.31
CA TYR A 105 19.75 22.39 -15.36
C TYR A 105 19.60 21.63 -14.03
N TYR A 106 19.96 22.27 -12.91
CA TYR A 106 19.84 21.64 -11.58
C TYR A 106 18.39 21.27 -11.22
N CYS A 107 17.41 22.10 -11.58
CA CYS A 107 16.00 21.80 -11.35
C CYS A 107 15.53 20.60 -12.18
N SER A 108 15.91 20.56 -13.46
CA SER A 108 15.60 19.44 -14.36
C SER A 108 16.24 18.13 -13.88
N GLU A 109 17.52 18.18 -13.51
CA GLU A 109 18.25 17.05 -12.97
C GLU A 109 17.66 16.57 -11.64
N SER A 110 17.29 17.49 -10.74
CA SER A 110 16.65 17.17 -9.47
C SER A 110 15.33 16.44 -9.69
N ARG A 111 14.47 16.93 -10.59
CA ARG A 111 13.21 16.26 -10.96
C ARG A 111 13.46 14.86 -11.52
N ALA A 112 14.46 14.70 -12.39
CA ALA A 112 14.81 13.40 -12.97
C ALA A 112 15.32 12.42 -11.89
N ASN A 113 16.18 12.89 -10.99
CA ASN A 113 16.69 12.08 -9.88
C ASN A 113 15.56 11.66 -8.94
N ILE A 114 14.67 12.58 -8.60
CA ILE A 114 13.48 12.34 -7.78
C ILE A 114 12.61 11.22 -8.39
N VAL A 115 12.34 11.24 -9.69
CA VAL A 115 11.63 10.14 -10.39
C VAL A 115 12.39 8.82 -10.32
N ARG A 116 13.72 8.84 -10.51
CA ARG A 116 14.57 7.63 -10.38
C ARG A 116 14.48 7.02 -8.99
N TRP A 117 14.52 7.84 -7.94
CA TRP A 117 14.36 7.40 -6.55
C TRP A 117 13.01 6.72 -6.35
N CYS A 118 11.92 7.27 -6.89
CA CYS A 118 10.59 6.66 -6.77
C CYS A 118 10.48 5.31 -7.50
N VAL A 119 11.08 5.20 -8.68
CA VAL A 119 11.15 3.92 -9.39
C VAL A 119 11.98 2.92 -8.58
N ALA A 120 13.12 3.34 -8.01
CA ALA A 120 13.93 2.49 -7.15
C ALA A 120 13.14 2.00 -5.93
N PHE A 121 12.44 2.88 -5.23
CA PHE A 121 11.57 2.51 -4.10
C PHE A 121 10.45 1.54 -4.51
N ALA A 122 9.86 1.74 -5.69
CA ALA A 122 8.84 0.84 -6.20
C ALA A 122 9.39 -0.55 -6.54
N VAL A 123 10.60 -0.63 -7.10
CA VAL A 123 11.27 -1.89 -7.38
C VAL A 123 11.67 -2.61 -6.08
N THR A 124 12.19 -1.89 -5.08
CA THR A 124 12.56 -2.49 -3.79
C THR A 124 11.35 -3.03 -3.03
N PHE A 125 10.18 -2.40 -3.15
CA PHE A 125 8.93 -2.89 -2.54
C PHE A 125 8.27 -4.04 -3.30
N LYS A 126 8.64 -4.26 -4.56
CA LYS A 126 8.13 -5.36 -5.39
C LYS A 126 8.88 -6.68 -5.12
N MET A 127 9.98 -6.65 -4.36
CA MET A 127 10.68 -7.83 -3.84
C MET A 127 10.12 -8.23 -2.47
#